data_AF-A0AAD7CMQ5-F1
#
_entry.id   AF-A0AAD7CMQ5-F1
#
_cell.length_a   1.000
_cell.length_b   1.000
_cell.length_c   1.000
_cell.angle_alpha   90.00
_cell.angle_beta   90.00
_cell.angle_gamma   90.00
#
_symmetry.space_group_name_H-M   'P 1'
#
loop_
_entity.id
_entity.type
_entity.pdbx_description
1 polymer ?
#
loop_
_entity_poly.entity_id
_entity_poly.type
_entity_poly.pdbx_seq_one_letter_code
_entity_poly.pdbx_strand_id
1 'polypeptide(L)' 'AAVSAARVDTNAYRMARGLPPNPPTQRSTPALAAKRGTPSGVPIGQCRPALQSCSVNSECCADLCLLGVSVP' A
#
# COMPACT_ATOMS: atom_id res chain seq x y z
N ALA A 1 18.80 -9.06 -37.76
CA ALA A 1 17.75 -9.65 -36.90
C ALA A 1 16.82 -8.53 -36.46
N ALA A 2 15.51 -8.65 -36.67
CA ALA A 2 14.53 -7.67 -36.22
C ALA A 2 13.81 -8.21 -34.98
N VAL A 3 13.88 -7.48 -33.87
CA VAL A 3 13.18 -7.81 -32.63
C VAL A 3 11.89 -7.00 -32.61
N SER A 4 10.78 -7.62 -33.02
CA SER A 4 9.46 -7.03 -32.81
C SER A 4 9.01 -7.35 -31.39
N ALA A 5 8.72 -6.33 -30.58
CA ALA A 5 8.03 -6.52 -29.32
C ALA A 5 6.68 -7.18 -29.61
N ALA A 6 6.54 -8.46 -29.24
CA ALA A 6 5.25 -9.13 -29.31
C ALA A 6 4.24 -8.26 -28.56
N ARG A 7 3.10 -7.95 -29.17
CA ARG A 7 1.98 -7.32 -28.44
C ARG A 7 1.66 -8.29 -27.31
N VAL A 8 2.02 -7.90 -26.09
CA VAL A 8 1.80 -8.74 -24.91
C VAL A 8 0.29 -8.92 -24.79
N ASP A 9 -0.19 -10.11 -25.15
CA ASP A 9 -1.59 -10.48 -24.95
C ASP A 9 -1.89 -10.34 -23.46
N THR A 10 -2.71 -9.34 -23.13
CA THR A 10 -3.12 -9.10 -21.75
C THR A 10 -4.13 -10.15 -21.31
N ASN A 11 -4.21 -10.41 -20.01
CA ASN A 11 -5.25 -11.30 -19.46
C ASN A 11 -6.67 -10.84 -19.87
N ALA A 12 -6.88 -9.52 -20.02
CA ALA A 12 -8.14 -8.96 -20.49
C ALA A 12 -8.50 -9.45 -21.92
N TYR A 13 -7.53 -9.43 -22.85
CA TYR A 13 -7.75 -9.93 -24.20
C TYR A 13 -8.04 -11.44 -24.25
N ARG A 14 -7.39 -12.23 -23.39
CA ARG A 14 -7.64 -13.68 -23.30
C ARG A 14 -9.03 -14.00 -22.78
N MET A 15 -9.47 -13.32 -21.72
CA MET A 15 -10.80 -13.51 -21.15
C MET A 15 -11.90 -13.09 -22.12
N ALA A 16 -11.69 -12.01 -22.90
CA ALA A 16 -12.62 -11.61 -23.95
C ALA A 16 -12.84 -12.69 -25.03
N ARG A 17 -11.90 -13.65 -25.16
CA ARG A 17 -11.98 -14.79 -26.08
C ARG A 17 -12.36 -16.10 -25.38
N GLY A 18 -12.73 -16.06 -24.09
CA GLY A 18 -13.04 -17.26 -23.31
C GLY A 18 -11.84 -18.16 -23.00
N LEU A 19 -10.62 -17.68 -23.21
CA LEU A 19 -9.40 -18.40 -22.85
C LEU A 19 -9.07 -18.15 -21.37
N PRO A 20 -8.44 -19.12 -20.67
CA PRO A 20 -7.98 -18.91 -19.30
C PRO A 20 -6.99 -17.73 -19.20
N PRO A 21 -6.69 -17.16 -18.03
CA PRO A 21 -5.64 -16.12 -17.89
C PRO A 21 -4.23 -16.71 -18.06
N ASN A 22 -3.24 -15.85 -18.34
CA ASN A 22 -1.83 -16.28 -18.34
C ASN A 22 -1.39 -16.59 -16.90
N PRO A 23 -0.49 -17.56 -16.69
CA PRO A 23 0.03 -17.83 -15.36
C PRO A 23 0.77 -16.62 -14.81
N PRO A 24 0.79 -16.42 -13.48
CA PRO A 24 1.56 -15.34 -12.88
C PRO A 24 3.05 -15.55 -13.18
N THR A 25 3.71 -14.51 -13.66
CA THR A 25 5.17 -14.51 -13.78
C THR A 25 5.76 -14.37 -12.37
N GLN A 26 6.63 -15.31 -11.96
CA GLN A 26 7.33 -15.19 -10.69
C GLN A 26 8.25 -13.95 -10.73
N ARG A 27 8.17 -13.11 -9.70
CA ARG A 27 9.17 -12.08 -9.47
C ARG A 27 10.39 -12.74 -8.85
N SER A 28 11.56 -12.54 -9.44
CA SER A 28 12.86 -12.98 -8.90
C SER A 28 13.31 -12.19 -7.65
N THR A 29 12.44 -11.33 -7.10
CA THR A 29 12.73 -10.57 -5.89
C THR A 29 12.78 -11.51 -4.68
N PRO A 30 13.90 -11.61 -3.96
CA PRO A 30 13.98 -12.40 -2.74
C PRO A 30 12.98 -11.87 -1.70
N ALA A 31 12.42 -12.78 -0.89
CA ALA A 31 11.38 -12.44 0.08
C ALA A 31 11.80 -11.30 1.04
N LEU A 32 13.09 -11.24 1.40
CA LEU A 32 13.64 -10.18 2.24
C LEU A 32 13.58 -8.79 1.59
N ALA A 33 13.68 -8.72 0.26
CA ALA A 33 13.63 -7.47 -0.51
C ALA A 33 12.22 -7.13 -1.02
N ALA A 34 11.22 -7.97 -0.72
CA ALA A 34 9.85 -7.72 -1.13
C ALA A 34 9.26 -6.55 -0.32
N LYS A 35 8.73 -5.53 -1.01
CA LYS A 35 7.98 -4.45 -0.35
C LYS A 35 6.74 -5.04 0.32
N ARG A 36 6.58 -4.82 1.62
CA ARG A 36 5.35 -5.13 2.35
C ARG A 36 4.29 -4.08 1.99
N GLY A 37 3.16 -4.52 1.44
CA GLY A 37 2.00 -3.65 1.24
C GLY A 37 1.28 -3.42 2.56
N THR A 38 0.82 -2.20 2.80
CA THR A 38 -0.18 -1.92 3.83
C THR A 38 -1.56 -2.34 3.31
N PRO A 39 -2.35 -3.10 4.08
CA PRO A 39 -3.73 -3.38 3.70
C PRO A 39 -4.52 -2.06 3.62
N SER A 40 -5.37 -1.91 2.62
CA SER A 40 -6.13 -0.67 2.36
C SER A 40 -7.12 -0.25 3.46
N GLY A 41 -7.23 -1.04 4.54
CA GLY A 41 -8.07 -0.77 5.71
C GLY A 41 -7.28 -0.56 7.01
N VAL A 42 -5.95 -0.55 6.99
CA VAL A 42 -5.15 -0.21 8.17
C VAL A 42 -4.94 1.31 8.16
N PRO A 43 -5.53 2.06 9.09
CA PRO A 43 -5.28 3.49 9.20
C PRO A 43 -3.79 3.68 9.52
N ILE A 44 -3.08 4.29 8.58
CA ILE A 44 -1.67 4.64 8.72
C ILE A 44 -1.61 5.72 9.81
N GLY A 45 -1.00 5.41 10.96
CA GLY A 45 -0.77 6.39 12.03
C GLY A 45 -2.06 6.97 12.61
N GLN A 46 -2.82 6.18 13.37
CA GLN A 46 -3.87 6.74 14.22
C GLN A 46 -3.24 7.58 15.33
N CYS A 47 -3.03 8.86 15.05
CA CYS A 47 -2.72 9.88 16.03
C CYS A 47 -3.90 10.86 16.09
N ARG A 48 -4.09 11.47 17.25
CA ARG A 48 -5.11 12.46 17.53
C ARG A 48 -4.67 13.79 16.93
N PRO A 49 -5.52 14.40 16.06
CA PRO A 49 -5.27 15.73 15.51
C PRO A 49 -5.39 16.81 16.58
N ALA A 50 -4.89 18.02 16.31
CA ALA A 50 -4.91 19.15 17.23
C ALA A 50 -6.29 19.40 17.86
N LEU A 51 -6.29 19.91 19.10
CA LEU A 51 -7.46 20.18 19.95
C LEU A 51 -8.28 18.95 20.36
N GLN A 52 -7.80 17.73 20.09
CA GLN A 52 -8.38 16.52 20.66
C GLN A 52 -7.85 16.27 22.07
N SER A 53 -8.66 15.59 22.90
CA SER A 53 -8.19 15.14 24.20
C SER A 53 -7.05 14.14 24.06
N CYS A 54 -6.11 14.06 25.00
CA CYS A 54 -5.03 13.08 24.99
C CYS A 54 -4.63 12.73 26.42
N SER A 55 -4.11 11.53 26.62
CA SER A 55 -3.52 11.09 27.89
C SER A 55 -1.99 11.13 27.86
N VAL A 56 -1.41 10.76 26.72
CA VAL A 56 0.05 10.69 26.52
C VAL A 56 0.46 11.33 25.20
N ASN A 57 1.70 11.81 25.14
CA ASN A 57 2.25 12.52 23.97
C ASN A 57 2.14 11.72 22.66
N SER A 58 2.42 10.42 22.69
CA SER A 58 2.38 9.53 21.51
C SER A 58 0.97 9.30 20.94
N GLU A 59 -0.07 9.76 21.64
CA GLU A 59 -1.41 9.80 21.08
C GLU A 59 -1.57 10.96 20.10
N CYS A 60 -0.78 12.04 20.18
CA CYS A 60 -0.91 13.25 19.37
C CYS A 60 -0.07 13.17 18.10
N CYS A 61 -0.56 13.73 16.98
CA CYS A 61 0.21 13.74 15.74
C CYS A 61 1.48 14.60 15.78
N ALA A 62 1.54 15.55 16.72
CA ALA A 62 2.72 16.39 16.99
C ALA A 62 3.51 15.91 18.22
N ASP A 63 3.23 14.70 18.72
CA ASP A 63 3.86 14.11 19.91
C ASP A 63 3.83 15.02 21.16
N LEU A 64 2.82 15.90 21.27
CA LEU A 64 2.71 16.87 22.35
C LEU A 64 1.29 16.93 22.90
N CYS A 65 1.14 16.47 24.14
CA CYS A 65 -0.10 16.53 24.91
C CYS A 65 0.06 17.55 26.05
N LEU A 66 -0.60 18.69 25.92
CA LEU A 66 -0.50 19.77 26.90
C LEU A 66 -1.84 19.92 27.61
N LEU A 67 -1.85 19.77 28.94
CA LEU A 67 -3.06 19.86 29.78
C LEU A 67 -4.20 18.92 29.32
N GLY A 68 -3.84 17.74 28.81
CA GLY A 68 -4.81 16.75 28.33
C GLY A 68 -5.41 17.06 26.96
N VAL A 69 -4.81 18.00 26.21
CA VAL A 69 -5.21 18.37 24.85
C VAL A 69 -4.00 18.35 23.91
N SER A 70 -4.18 17.79 22.72
CA SER A 70 -3.17 17.79 21.66
C SER A 70 -2.98 19.21 21.13
N VAL A 71 -1.75 19.70 21.13
CA VAL A 71 -1.40 20.99 20.55
C VAL A 71 -0.66 20.79 19.22
N PRO A 72 -0.77 21.72 18.26
CA PRO A 72 -0.04 21.66 17.00
C PRO A 72 1.47 21.79 17.18
#